data_AF-A0A4Q0GRG5-F1
#
_entry.id   AF-A0A4Q0GRG5-F1
#
_cell.length_a   1.000
_cell.length_b   1.000
_cell.length_c   1.000
_cell.angle_alpha   90.00
_cell.angle_beta   90.00
_cell.angle_gamma   90.00
#
_symmetry.space_group_name_H-M   'P 1'
#
loop_
_entity.id
_entity.type
_entity.pdbx_description
1 polymer ?
#
loop_
_entity_poly.entity_id
_entity_poly.type
_entity_poly.pdbx_seq_one_letter_code
_entity_poly.pdbx_strand_id
1 'polypeptide(L)'
;MVGLEGNLVLALNSGSSSLKYGLYSVVEEPHLLVGGTIETTDDHARFFDAIETALRGWPTPAAIGHRIVHGGPHRDAHCRIDDAVMADLKAACAFAPLHGPASLALIRAAEARYPGVPQVACFDTAFHAGMPDVARTLPIPHAYRAGGVRRYGFHGLSCESIVRQLGEDMPPRLVIAHLGNGASVTAVLRDGGSIDTSMGLTPSGGVMMATRTGDIDPGMLLYLLRESGLDAAALATLVDHASGMAGVSGLSGDMRVLRAAATAHADLAIRMFERSVCKQVAAMIASLGGADMLVLTGGIGENDAATGQAIRAGLAWVPGLEIRIMPSQEDAQIALHAAALA
;
A
#
# COMPACT_ATOMS: atom_id res chain seq x y z
N MET A 1 -15.66 -24.77 -20.50
CA MET A 1 -15.02 -23.43 -20.47
C MET A 1 -15.53 -22.52 -21.59
N VAL A 2 -16.79 -22.64 -22.04
CA VAL A 2 -17.36 -21.71 -23.03
C VAL A 2 -18.19 -20.69 -22.26
N GLY A 3 -17.77 -19.43 -22.22
CA GLY A 3 -18.47 -18.34 -21.54
C GLY A 3 -17.63 -17.49 -20.57
N LEU A 4 -16.37 -17.83 -20.29
CA LEU A 4 -15.49 -17.05 -19.40
C LEU A 4 -14.60 -16.03 -20.13
N GLU A 5 -14.40 -16.18 -21.44
CA GLU A 5 -13.32 -15.52 -22.20
C GLU A 5 -13.34 -13.98 -22.16
N GLY A 6 -14.51 -13.35 -22.02
CA GLY A 6 -14.63 -11.88 -21.95
C GLY A 6 -14.38 -11.27 -20.57
N ASN A 7 -14.29 -12.09 -19.53
CA ASN A 7 -14.36 -11.64 -18.13
C ASN A 7 -13.12 -12.05 -17.32
N LEU A 8 -12.07 -12.58 -17.97
CA LEU A 8 -10.86 -13.02 -17.30
C LEU A 8 -9.87 -11.85 -17.15
N VAL A 9 -9.43 -11.59 -15.93
CA VAL A 9 -8.48 -10.51 -15.62
C VAL A 9 -7.30 -11.06 -14.84
N LEU A 10 -6.10 -10.76 -15.32
CA LEU A 10 -4.86 -11.07 -14.61
C LEU A 10 -4.46 -9.87 -13.75
N ALA A 11 -4.55 -9.99 -12.43
CA ALA A 11 -4.06 -8.99 -11.49
C ALA A 11 -2.60 -9.30 -11.11
N LEU A 12 -1.74 -8.29 -11.17
CA LEU A 12 -0.32 -8.34 -10.85
C LEU A 12 0.01 -7.33 -9.75
N ASN A 13 0.32 -7.84 -8.56
CA ASN A 13 0.64 -7.03 -7.39
C ASN A 13 2.12 -7.22 -7.03
N SER A 14 2.95 -6.30 -7.54
CA SER A 14 4.39 -6.29 -7.29
C SER A 14 4.70 -5.60 -5.96
N GLY A 15 5.38 -6.32 -5.07
CA GLY A 15 6.02 -5.80 -3.86
C GLY A 15 7.54 -5.65 -4.04
N SER A 16 8.25 -5.30 -2.97
CA SER A 16 9.71 -5.10 -3.00
C SER A 16 10.53 -6.39 -3.19
N SER A 17 9.97 -7.55 -2.87
CA SER A 17 10.68 -8.84 -2.87
C SER A 17 9.84 -10.00 -3.41
N SER A 18 8.65 -9.71 -3.93
CA SER A 18 7.72 -10.72 -4.41
C SER A 18 6.72 -10.13 -5.41
N LEU A 19 6.22 -10.96 -6.32
CA LEU A 19 5.06 -10.67 -7.15
C LEU A 19 3.92 -11.62 -6.75
N LYS A 20 2.81 -11.06 -6.29
CA LYS A 20 1.54 -11.79 -6.20
C LYS A 20 0.81 -11.68 -7.53
N TYR A 21 0.21 -12.76 -7.97
CA TYR A 21 -0.63 -12.77 -9.16
C TYR A 21 -1.93 -13.55 -8.90
N GLY A 22 -2.99 -13.15 -9.60
CA GLY A 22 -4.24 -13.88 -9.61
C GLY A 22 -4.97 -13.70 -10.94
N LEU A 23 -5.48 -14.79 -11.49
CA LEU A 23 -6.46 -14.79 -12.57
C LEU A 23 -7.85 -14.81 -11.95
N TYR A 24 -8.63 -13.78 -12.27
CA TYR A 24 -9.99 -13.60 -11.77
C TYR A 24 -11.00 -13.72 -12.91
N SER A 25 -12.17 -14.24 -12.61
CA SER A 25 -13.37 -13.97 -13.40
C SER A 25 -14.10 -12.78 -12.77
N VAL A 26 -14.32 -11.72 -13.55
CA VAL A 26 -14.96 -10.49 -13.08
C VAL A 26 -16.25 -10.26 -13.89
N VAL A 27 -17.40 -10.39 -13.24
CA VAL A 27 -18.72 -10.12 -13.84
C VAL A 27 -19.40 -9.00 -13.06
N GLU A 28 -19.72 -9.28 -11.80
CA GLU A 28 -20.15 -8.30 -10.80
C GLU A 28 -19.10 -8.24 -9.68
N GLU A 29 -18.78 -9.39 -9.12
CA GLU A 29 -17.73 -9.57 -8.13
C GLU A 29 -16.53 -10.34 -8.70
N PRO A 30 -15.30 -10.06 -8.24
CA PRO A 30 -14.11 -10.76 -8.69
C PRO A 30 -14.00 -12.12 -8.00
N HIS A 31 -13.94 -13.20 -8.78
CA HIS A 31 -13.74 -14.55 -8.28
C HIS A 31 -12.35 -15.07 -8.69
N LEU A 32 -11.50 -15.37 -7.70
CA LEU A 32 -10.17 -15.93 -7.94
C LEU A 32 -10.28 -17.35 -8.50
N LEU A 33 -9.70 -17.59 -9.67
CA LEU A 33 -9.65 -18.89 -10.32
C LEU A 33 -8.34 -19.62 -10.03
N VAL A 34 -7.23 -18.88 -10.14
CA VAL A 34 -5.88 -19.37 -9.86
C VAL A 34 -5.02 -18.19 -9.43
N GLY A 35 -4.13 -18.40 -8.47
CA GLY A 35 -3.20 -17.37 -8.02
C GLY A 35 -2.01 -17.95 -7.30
N GLY A 36 -1.03 -17.09 -7.04
CA GLY A 36 0.20 -17.49 -6.38
C GLY A 36 1.06 -16.30 -6.02
N THR A 37 2.18 -16.59 -5.35
CA THR A 37 3.23 -15.63 -5.05
C THR A 37 4.53 -16.15 -5.61
N ILE A 38 5.28 -15.28 -6.27
CA ILE A 38 6.61 -15.57 -6.80
C ILE A 38 7.59 -14.71 -6.02
N GLU A 39 8.49 -15.33 -5.27
CA GLU A 39 9.59 -14.65 -4.58
C GLU A 39 10.75 -14.48 -5.57
N THR A 40 11.16 -13.25 -5.89
CA THR A 40 12.42 -13.04 -6.62
C THR A 40 13.07 -11.71 -6.26
N THR A 41 14.40 -11.69 -6.38
CA THR A 41 15.26 -10.50 -6.24
C THR A 41 15.72 -9.92 -7.58
N ASP A 42 15.68 -10.65 -8.70
CA ASP A 42 16.58 -10.30 -9.83
C ASP A 42 16.04 -10.45 -11.28
N ASP A 43 14.85 -11.02 -11.56
CA ASP A 43 14.42 -11.19 -12.96
C ASP A 43 12.89 -11.22 -13.17
N HIS A 44 12.35 -10.11 -13.70
CA HIS A 44 10.92 -9.99 -14.02
C HIS A 44 10.49 -10.81 -15.23
N ALA A 45 11.40 -11.21 -16.13
CA ALA A 45 11.04 -12.04 -17.27
C ALA A 45 10.63 -13.45 -16.82
N ARG A 46 11.30 -13.97 -15.78
CA ARG A 46 11.00 -15.28 -15.19
C ARG A 46 9.66 -15.32 -14.45
N PHE A 47 9.12 -14.17 -14.05
CA PHE A 47 7.78 -14.12 -13.47
C PHE A 47 6.74 -14.65 -14.44
N PHE A 48 6.82 -14.26 -15.71
CA PHE A 48 5.83 -14.65 -16.70
C PHE A 48 5.89 -16.14 -17.06
N ASP A 49 7.06 -16.76 -17.04
CA ASP A 49 7.16 -18.21 -17.25
C ASP A 49 6.46 -19.00 -16.14
N ALA A 50 6.59 -18.55 -14.89
CA ALA A 50 5.88 -19.13 -13.74
C ALA A 50 4.37 -18.85 -13.79
N ILE A 51 3.97 -17.61 -14.10
CA ILE A 51 2.56 -17.22 -14.26
C ILE A 51 1.94 -18.07 -15.36
N GLU A 52 2.51 -18.11 -16.56
CA GLU A 52 1.97 -18.91 -17.68
C GLU A 52 1.88 -20.39 -17.35
N THR A 53 2.87 -20.94 -16.64
CA THR A 53 2.82 -22.31 -16.17
C THR A 53 1.61 -22.54 -15.26
N ALA A 54 1.33 -21.62 -14.34
CA ALA A 54 0.15 -21.68 -13.48
C ALA A 54 -1.17 -21.42 -14.22
N LEU A 55 -1.14 -20.60 -15.28
CA LEU A 55 -2.30 -20.31 -16.12
C LEU A 55 -2.55 -21.36 -17.21
N ARG A 56 -1.73 -22.41 -17.31
CA ARG A 56 -1.93 -23.48 -18.32
C ARG A 56 -3.33 -24.06 -18.24
N GLY A 57 -4.04 -24.03 -19.37
CA GLY A 57 -5.40 -24.55 -19.48
C GLY A 57 -6.48 -23.49 -19.32
N TRP A 58 -6.13 -22.25 -18.95
CA TRP A 58 -7.04 -21.11 -19.00
C TRP A 58 -6.92 -20.34 -20.32
N PRO A 59 -7.99 -19.68 -20.79
CA PRO A 59 -7.91 -18.73 -21.89
C PRO A 59 -6.99 -17.55 -21.57
N THR A 60 -6.53 -16.86 -22.62
CA THR A 60 -5.82 -15.59 -22.49
C THR A 60 -6.69 -14.58 -21.70
N PRO A 61 -6.12 -13.84 -20.73
CA PRO A 61 -6.86 -12.79 -20.03
C PRO A 61 -7.37 -11.72 -21.00
N ALA A 62 -8.57 -11.20 -20.74
CA ALA A 62 -9.15 -10.07 -21.46
C ALA A 62 -8.51 -8.73 -21.04
N ALA A 63 -7.93 -8.66 -19.84
CA ALA A 63 -7.21 -7.51 -19.32
C ALA A 63 -6.11 -7.89 -18.32
N ILE A 64 -5.14 -7.01 -18.12
CA ILE A 64 -4.10 -7.14 -17.09
C ILE A 64 -4.07 -5.89 -16.20
N GLY A 65 -4.22 -6.07 -14.89
CA GLY A 65 -4.11 -4.99 -13.92
C GLY A 65 -2.74 -5.00 -13.23
N HIS A 66 -2.07 -3.85 -13.20
CA HIS A 66 -0.76 -3.67 -12.57
C HIS A 66 -0.90 -2.78 -11.34
N ARG A 67 -0.51 -3.27 -10.17
CA ARG A 67 -0.31 -2.39 -9.03
C ARG A 67 0.85 -1.44 -9.29
N ILE A 68 0.61 -0.15 -9.11
CA ILE A 68 1.61 0.91 -9.20
C ILE A 68 1.69 1.64 -7.86
N VAL A 69 2.87 1.63 -7.23
CA VAL A 69 3.05 2.26 -5.91
C VAL A 69 2.83 3.78 -5.97
N HIS A 70 3.27 4.45 -7.04
CA HIS A 70 3.22 5.91 -7.11
C HIS A 70 2.96 6.39 -8.53
N GLY A 71 1.86 7.12 -8.75
CA GLY A 71 1.50 7.70 -10.06
C GLY A 71 2.19 9.02 -10.40
N GLY A 72 2.76 9.68 -9.40
CA GLY A 72 3.37 11.00 -9.57
C GLY A 72 2.30 12.09 -9.62
N PRO A 73 2.68 13.34 -9.92
CA PRO A 73 1.74 14.46 -9.89
C PRO A 73 0.72 14.47 -11.04
N HIS A 74 0.90 13.62 -12.05
CA HIS A 74 0.08 13.59 -13.26
C HIS A 74 -0.96 12.47 -13.29
N ARG A 75 -0.91 11.53 -12.33
CA ARG A 75 -1.79 10.35 -12.30
C ARG A 75 -2.44 10.18 -10.94
N ASP A 76 -3.65 10.72 -10.85
CA ASP A 76 -4.50 10.74 -9.66
C ASP A 76 -5.68 9.74 -9.74
N ALA A 77 -5.77 8.97 -10.83
CA ALA A 77 -6.81 7.97 -11.05
C ALA A 77 -6.24 6.73 -11.75
N HIS A 78 -6.84 5.56 -11.51
CA HIS A 78 -6.56 4.35 -12.27
C HIS A 78 -6.85 4.58 -13.76
N CYS A 79 -6.01 4.02 -14.63
CA CYS A 79 -6.16 4.26 -16.06
C CYS A 79 -5.60 3.12 -16.91
N ARG A 80 -6.16 2.96 -18.12
CA ARG A 80 -5.56 2.13 -19.16
C ARG A 80 -4.17 2.66 -19.51
N ILE A 81 -3.23 1.74 -19.69
CA ILE A 81 -1.84 2.05 -20.00
C ILE A 81 -1.72 2.30 -21.51
N ASP A 82 -1.16 3.45 -21.85
CA ASP A 82 -0.73 3.85 -23.18
C ASP A 82 0.68 4.47 -23.11
N ASP A 83 1.20 4.94 -24.24
CA ASP A 83 2.53 5.56 -24.31
C ASP A 83 2.67 6.80 -23.41
N ALA A 84 1.60 7.58 -23.23
CA ALA A 84 1.60 8.75 -22.36
C ALA A 84 1.66 8.36 -20.88
N VAL A 85 0.91 7.34 -20.48
CA VAL A 85 0.97 6.76 -19.14
C VAL A 85 2.37 6.19 -18.87
N MET A 86 2.97 5.49 -19.83
CA MET A 86 4.34 4.98 -19.68
C MET A 86 5.38 6.08 -19.50
N ALA A 87 5.23 7.22 -20.17
CA ALA A 87 6.08 8.39 -19.98
C ALA A 87 5.92 8.99 -18.58
N ASP A 88 4.68 9.12 -18.10
CA ASP A 88 4.39 9.64 -16.76
C ASP A 88 4.89 8.72 -15.66
N LEU A 89 4.71 7.40 -15.80
CA LEU A 89 5.25 6.41 -14.87
C LEU A 89 6.78 6.47 -14.80
N LYS A 90 7.45 6.71 -15.94
CA LYS A 90 8.91 6.92 -15.98
C LYS A 90 9.32 8.19 -15.24
N ALA A 91 8.58 9.28 -15.36
CA ALA A 91 8.83 10.50 -14.59
C ALA A 91 8.56 10.28 -13.09
N ALA A 92 7.51 9.52 -12.75
CA ALA A 92 7.14 9.19 -11.38
C ALA A 92 8.19 8.36 -10.62
N CYS A 93 9.13 7.70 -11.32
CA CYS A 93 10.27 7.02 -10.70
C CYS A 93 11.09 7.94 -9.78
N ALA A 94 11.08 9.27 -9.99
CA ALA A 94 11.74 10.20 -9.07
C ALA A 94 11.12 10.21 -7.66
N PHE A 95 9.82 9.88 -7.54
CA PHE A 95 9.09 9.80 -6.28
C PHE A 95 9.14 8.41 -5.64
N ALA A 96 9.35 7.37 -6.45
CA ALA A 96 9.41 5.98 -6.01
C ALA A 96 10.57 5.21 -6.67
N PRO A 97 11.84 5.59 -6.38
CA PRO A 97 13.01 5.08 -7.11
C PRO A 97 13.20 3.56 -6.98
N LEU A 98 12.75 2.97 -5.86
CA LEU A 98 12.85 1.52 -5.62
C LEU A 98 11.74 0.71 -6.29
N HIS A 99 10.60 1.33 -6.64
CA HIS A 99 9.42 0.62 -7.14
C HIS A 99 9.13 0.91 -8.62
N GLY A 100 9.31 2.16 -9.06
CA GLY A 100 8.97 2.61 -10.41
C GLY A 100 9.66 1.82 -11.53
N PRO A 101 10.99 1.64 -11.51
CA PRO A 101 11.69 0.87 -12.54
C PRO A 101 11.19 -0.57 -12.64
N ALA A 102 10.87 -1.19 -11.49
CA ALA A 102 10.37 -2.55 -11.46
C ALA A 102 8.98 -2.68 -12.07
N SER A 103 8.06 -1.77 -11.72
CA SER A 103 6.72 -1.70 -12.32
C SER A 103 6.78 -1.51 -13.84
N LEU A 104 7.64 -0.61 -14.34
CA LEU A 104 7.81 -0.38 -15.78
C LEU A 104 8.32 -1.61 -16.52
N ALA A 105 9.28 -2.33 -15.94
CA ALA A 105 9.79 -3.58 -16.50
C ALA A 105 8.70 -4.66 -16.54
N LEU A 106 7.87 -4.77 -15.50
CA LEU A 106 6.76 -5.72 -15.44
C LEU A 106 5.70 -5.44 -16.51
N ILE A 107 5.32 -4.17 -16.71
CA ILE A 107 4.37 -3.76 -17.76
C ILE A 107 4.89 -4.12 -19.15
N ARG A 108 6.17 -3.84 -19.43
CA ARG A 108 6.77 -4.18 -20.72
C ARG A 108 6.87 -5.68 -20.95
N ALA A 109 7.15 -6.44 -19.90
CA ALA A 109 7.17 -7.90 -19.98
C ALA A 109 5.76 -8.46 -20.25
N ALA A 110 4.72 -7.90 -19.61
CA ALA A 110 3.33 -8.25 -19.88
C ALA A 110 2.94 -7.95 -21.34
N GLU A 111 3.32 -6.77 -21.87
CA GLU A 111 3.04 -6.35 -23.25
C GLU A 111 3.64 -7.33 -24.26
N ALA A 112 4.89 -7.74 -24.03
CA ALA A 112 5.59 -8.68 -24.90
C ALA A 112 4.97 -10.09 -24.86
N ARG A 113 4.41 -10.48 -23.72
CA ARG A 113 3.87 -11.84 -23.49
C ARG A 113 2.39 -11.98 -23.86
N TYR A 114 1.63 -10.90 -23.75
CA TYR A 114 0.21 -10.82 -24.10
C TYR A 114 -0.07 -9.69 -25.09
N PRO A 115 0.46 -9.75 -26.34
CA PRO A 115 0.29 -8.68 -27.31
C PRO A 115 -1.19 -8.37 -27.59
N GLY A 116 -1.56 -7.10 -27.49
CA GLY A 116 -2.92 -6.62 -27.77
C GLY A 116 -3.91 -6.75 -26.61
N VAL A 117 -3.51 -7.36 -25.48
CA VAL A 117 -4.35 -7.37 -24.26
C VAL A 117 -4.24 -6.01 -23.56
N PRO A 118 -5.36 -5.30 -23.30
CA PRO A 118 -5.33 -4.06 -22.53
C PRO A 118 -4.69 -4.22 -21.16
N GLN A 119 -3.79 -3.30 -20.82
CA GLN A 119 -3.17 -3.23 -19.50
C GLN A 119 -3.67 -1.99 -18.75
N VAL A 120 -3.84 -2.08 -17.44
CA VAL A 120 -4.38 -1.01 -16.58
C VAL A 120 -3.42 -0.76 -15.42
N ALA A 121 -3.13 0.50 -15.15
CA ALA A 121 -2.35 0.95 -14.01
C ALA A 121 -3.26 1.24 -12.81
N CYS A 122 -3.09 0.45 -11.75
CA CYS A 122 -3.85 0.54 -10.52
C CYS A 122 -2.98 1.18 -9.42
N PHE A 123 -3.09 2.50 -9.23
CA PHE A 123 -2.25 3.26 -8.31
C PHE A 123 -2.65 3.16 -6.83
N ASP A 124 -1.68 2.88 -5.96
CA ASP A 124 -1.85 2.94 -4.50
C ASP A 124 -2.21 4.35 -4.00
N THR A 125 -1.91 5.39 -4.78
CA THR A 125 -2.14 6.80 -4.45
C THR A 125 -3.52 7.31 -4.87
N ALA A 126 -4.23 6.61 -5.76
CA ALA A 126 -5.46 7.12 -6.40
C ALA A 126 -6.60 7.35 -5.39
N PHE A 127 -6.80 6.42 -4.46
CA PHE A 127 -7.83 6.54 -3.42
C PHE A 127 -7.72 7.83 -2.59
N HIS A 128 -6.50 8.36 -2.44
CA HIS A 128 -6.20 9.54 -1.66
C HIS A 128 -6.18 10.84 -2.48
N ALA A 129 -6.41 10.75 -3.80
CA ALA A 129 -6.39 11.91 -4.69
C ALA A 129 -7.48 12.95 -4.40
N GLY A 130 -8.50 12.60 -3.60
CA GLY A 130 -9.55 13.49 -3.12
C GLY A 130 -9.20 14.29 -1.85
N MET A 131 -8.07 14.01 -1.17
CA MET A 131 -7.74 14.65 0.12
C MET A 131 -7.73 16.19 0.03
N PRO A 132 -8.38 16.91 0.96
CA PRO A 132 -8.39 18.38 0.93
C PRO A 132 -6.97 18.97 1.04
N ASP A 133 -6.78 20.19 0.53
CA ASP A 133 -5.47 20.85 0.48
C ASP A 133 -4.78 20.94 1.85
N VAL A 134 -5.55 21.06 2.94
CA VAL A 134 -5.02 21.10 4.31
C VAL A 134 -4.33 19.80 4.73
N ALA A 135 -4.78 18.66 4.23
CA ALA A 135 -4.18 17.34 4.49
C ALA A 135 -3.08 17.02 3.46
N ARG A 136 -3.27 17.47 2.21
CA ARG A 136 -2.37 17.18 1.08
C ARG A 136 -1.12 18.06 1.04
N THR A 137 -1.23 19.32 1.46
CA THR A 137 -0.15 20.32 1.32
C THR A 137 0.91 20.13 2.39
N LEU A 138 2.17 19.98 1.96
CA LEU A 138 3.30 19.96 2.89
C LEU A 138 3.67 21.40 3.30
N PRO A 139 4.07 21.64 4.57
CA PRO A 139 4.40 22.96 5.10
C PRO A 139 5.79 23.43 4.62
N ILE A 140 5.99 23.51 3.31
CA ILE A 140 7.24 23.89 2.64
C ILE A 140 6.97 24.97 1.58
N PRO A 141 8.00 25.71 1.12
CA PRO A 141 7.83 26.75 0.12
C PRO A 141 7.13 26.27 -1.16
N HIS A 142 6.32 27.15 -1.75
CA HIS A 142 5.53 26.85 -2.96
C HIS A 142 6.38 26.33 -4.12
N ALA A 143 7.60 26.82 -4.30
CA ALA A 143 8.48 26.40 -5.40
C ALA A 143 8.73 24.88 -5.43
N TYR A 144 8.84 24.23 -4.26
CA TYR A 144 8.98 22.78 -4.18
C TYR A 144 7.65 22.08 -4.44
N ARG A 145 6.55 22.62 -3.89
CA ARG A 145 5.20 22.07 -4.09
C ARG A 145 4.76 22.09 -5.55
N ALA A 146 5.14 23.13 -6.30
CA ALA A 146 4.87 23.24 -7.73
C ALA A 146 5.51 22.11 -8.55
N GLY A 147 6.57 21.47 -8.05
CA GLY A 147 7.18 20.28 -8.63
C GLY A 147 6.49 18.96 -8.26
N GLY A 148 5.29 19.00 -7.68
CA GLY A 148 4.55 17.80 -7.27
C GLY A 148 4.89 17.27 -5.88
N VAL A 149 5.65 18.02 -5.07
CA VAL A 149 5.98 17.64 -3.69
C VAL A 149 4.77 17.93 -2.78
N ARG A 150 4.03 16.86 -2.46
CA ARG A 150 2.82 16.87 -1.64
C ARG A 150 2.66 15.54 -0.89
N ARG A 151 1.72 15.45 0.04
CA ARG A 151 1.28 14.16 0.57
C ARG A 151 0.48 13.43 -0.52
N TYR A 152 0.85 12.18 -0.80
CA TYR A 152 0.12 11.31 -1.71
C TYR A 152 -0.71 10.27 -0.96
N GLY A 153 -0.12 9.62 0.05
CA GLY A 153 -0.75 8.47 0.71
C GLY A 153 -0.66 7.19 -0.12
N PHE A 154 -0.71 6.03 0.54
CA PHE A 154 -0.58 4.72 -0.11
C PHE A 154 -1.44 3.67 0.60
N HIS A 155 -1.45 2.45 0.08
CA HIS A 155 -2.41 1.40 0.39
C HIS A 155 -3.85 1.78 -0.02
N GLY A 156 -4.00 2.62 -1.05
CA GLY A 156 -5.30 3.00 -1.60
C GLY A 156 -6.13 1.81 -2.06
N LEU A 157 -5.53 0.86 -2.79
CA LEU A 157 -6.21 -0.37 -3.23
C LEU A 157 -6.73 -1.22 -2.05
N SER A 158 -5.99 -1.24 -0.94
CA SER A 158 -6.45 -1.90 0.29
C SER A 158 -7.66 -1.17 0.88
N CYS A 159 -7.57 0.16 1.00
CA CYS A 159 -8.67 0.98 1.51
C CYS A 159 -9.94 0.86 0.64
N GLU A 160 -9.80 0.90 -0.68
CA GLU A 160 -10.89 0.67 -1.64
C GLU A 160 -11.53 -0.70 -1.44
N SER A 161 -10.71 -1.75 -1.24
CA SER A 161 -11.23 -3.08 -0.98
C SER A 161 -12.04 -3.15 0.32
N ILE A 162 -11.67 -2.40 1.36
CA ILE A 162 -12.42 -2.34 2.62
C ILE A 162 -13.72 -1.55 2.43
N VAL A 163 -13.67 -0.39 1.78
CA VAL A 163 -14.86 0.44 1.48
C VAL A 163 -15.87 -0.36 0.67
N ARG A 164 -15.43 -1.07 -0.37
CA ARG A 164 -16.27 -1.96 -1.18
C ARG A 164 -16.89 -3.08 -0.36
N GLN A 165 -16.11 -3.75 0.48
CA GLN A 165 -16.59 -4.84 1.33
C GLN A 165 -17.63 -4.37 2.37
N LEU A 166 -17.51 -3.13 2.87
CA LEU A 166 -18.49 -2.55 3.78
C LEU A 166 -19.78 -2.14 3.06
N GLY A 167 -19.69 -1.60 1.84
CA GLY A 167 -20.86 -1.19 1.06
C GLY A 167 -21.80 -0.28 1.86
N GLU A 168 -23.07 -0.65 1.93
CA GLU A 168 -24.10 0.10 2.68
C GLU A 168 -23.89 0.10 4.20
N ASP A 169 -23.14 -0.86 4.74
CA ASP A 169 -22.80 -0.94 6.18
C ASP A 169 -21.66 0.02 6.56
N MET A 170 -21.11 0.78 5.60
CA MET A 170 -20.04 1.74 5.88
C MET A 170 -20.55 2.88 6.79
N PRO A 171 -19.88 3.13 7.92
CA PRO A 171 -20.32 4.15 8.85
C PRO A 171 -19.96 5.56 8.37
N PRO A 172 -20.53 6.61 8.98
CA PRO A 172 -20.23 7.99 8.61
C PRO A 172 -18.75 8.39 8.72
N ARG A 173 -18.04 7.89 9.75
CA ARG A 173 -16.62 8.16 10.01
C ARG A 173 -15.88 6.85 10.21
N LEU A 174 -15.12 6.45 9.20
CA LEU A 174 -14.33 5.23 9.18
C LEU A 174 -12.85 5.55 9.27
N VAL A 175 -12.15 4.82 10.13
CA VAL A 175 -10.68 4.74 10.12
C VAL A 175 -10.27 3.36 9.61
N ILE A 176 -9.37 3.30 8.64
CA ILE A 176 -8.79 2.06 8.14
C ILE A 176 -7.31 2.03 8.54
N ALA A 177 -6.90 1.04 9.33
CA ALA A 177 -5.50 0.77 9.64
C ALA A 177 -5.03 -0.48 8.89
N HIS A 178 -4.34 -0.27 7.77
CA HIS A 178 -3.63 -1.33 7.06
C HIS A 178 -2.29 -1.56 7.77
N LEU A 179 -2.15 -2.70 8.44
CA LEU A 179 -0.99 -3.04 9.25
C LEU A 179 -0.29 -4.28 8.67
N GLY A 180 0.85 -4.09 8.04
CA GLY A 180 1.70 -5.15 7.48
C GLY A 180 3.18 -4.79 7.56
N ASN A 181 3.99 -5.31 6.63
CA ASN A 181 5.39 -4.88 6.52
C ASN A 181 5.51 -3.39 6.20
N GLY A 182 4.60 -2.87 5.38
CA GLY A 182 4.23 -1.46 5.34
C GLY A 182 2.95 -1.24 6.13
N ALA A 183 2.82 -0.11 6.82
CA ALA A 183 1.62 0.21 7.60
C ALA A 183 1.15 1.65 7.38
N SER A 184 -0.16 1.83 7.20
CA SER A 184 -0.79 3.15 7.10
C SER A 184 -2.11 3.19 7.84
N VAL A 185 -2.53 4.40 8.20
CA VAL A 185 -3.84 4.68 8.76
C VAL A 185 -4.51 5.77 7.93
N THR A 186 -5.77 5.56 7.55
CA THR A 186 -6.52 6.43 6.64
C THR A 186 -7.87 6.81 7.25
N ALA A 187 -8.22 8.09 7.15
CA ALA A 187 -9.54 8.62 7.47
C ALA A 187 -10.43 8.62 6.22
N VAL A 188 -11.63 8.04 6.35
CA VAL A 188 -12.60 7.87 5.25
C VAL A 188 -13.98 8.36 5.69
N LEU A 189 -14.63 9.15 4.83
CA LEU A 189 -16.01 9.60 5.04
C LEU A 189 -17.03 8.67 4.37
N ARG A 190 -18.32 8.88 4.66
CA ARG A 190 -19.43 8.06 4.15
C ARG A 190 -19.52 7.96 2.62
N ASP A 191 -18.99 8.94 1.90
CA ASP A 191 -18.94 8.90 0.43
C ASP A 191 -17.82 7.98 -0.11
N GLY A 192 -17.07 7.32 0.78
CA GLY A 192 -15.95 6.45 0.46
C GLY A 192 -14.66 7.22 0.18
N GLY A 193 -14.67 8.55 0.29
CA GLY A 193 -13.50 9.39 0.02
C GLY A 193 -12.52 9.42 1.19
N SER A 194 -11.22 9.28 0.87
CA SER A 194 -10.14 9.55 1.84
C SER A 194 -9.99 11.05 2.07
N ILE A 195 -10.03 11.47 3.34
CA ILE A 195 -9.80 12.88 3.72
C ILE A 195 -8.45 13.12 4.39
N ASP A 196 -7.79 12.07 4.88
CA ASP A 196 -6.48 12.14 5.50
C ASP A 196 -5.82 10.74 5.53
N THR A 197 -4.50 10.69 5.60
CA THR A 197 -3.73 9.44 5.67
C THR A 197 -2.35 9.66 6.28
N SER A 198 -1.85 8.65 7.00
CA SER A 198 -0.61 8.74 7.76
C SER A 198 0.63 8.81 6.86
N MET A 199 0.64 8.10 5.73
CA MET A 199 1.79 8.13 4.82
C MET A 199 1.88 9.47 4.07
N GLY A 200 3.11 9.84 3.70
CA GLY A 200 3.45 11.18 3.24
C GLY A 200 3.63 11.29 1.72
N LEU A 201 4.70 11.98 1.33
CA LEU A 201 5.24 11.98 -0.03
C LEU A 201 5.68 10.57 -0.44
N THR A 202 6.24 9.82 0.49
CA THR A 202 6.73 8.45 0.32
C THR A 202 6.02 7.51 1.31
N PRO A 203 6.09 6.18 1.08
CA PRO A 203 5.56 5.19 2.00
C PRO A 203 6.31 5.09 3.35
N SER A 204 7.28 5.95 3.63
CA SER A 204 8.16 5.87 4.81
C SER A 204 7.63 6.66 6.02
N GLY A 205 6.72 7.60 5.80
CA GLY A 205 6.10 8.42 6.84
C GLY A 205 4.90 7.77 7.54
N GLY A 206 4.53 8.29 8.69
CA GLY A 206 3.37 7.86 9.48
C GLY A 206 3.71 6.88 10.59
N VAL A 207 3.23 5.64 10.47
CA VAL A 207 3.40 4.57 11.46
C VAL A 207 4.83 4.01 11.36
N MET A 208 5.42 3.62 12.49
CA MET A 208 6.62 2.76 12.45
C MET A 208 6.28 1.45 11.73
N MET A 209 7.17 0.90 10.91
CA MET A 209 6.87 -0.32 10.15
C MET A 209 7.90 -1.42 10.39
N ALA A 210 7.92 -2.47 9.58
CA ALA A 210 8.87 -3.57 9.72
C ALA A 210 10.33 -3.08 9.66
N THR A 211 10.67 -2.31 8.62
CA THR A 211 12.02 -1.78 8.38
C THR A 211 12.06 -0.25 8.21
N ARG A 212 10.89 0.39 8.17
CA ARG A 212 10.75 1.83 7.94
C ARG A 212 10.58 2.57 9.25
N THR A 213 11.19 3.76 9.32
CA THR A 213 11.15 4.62 10.50
C THR A 213 9.74 5.01 10.93
N GLY A 214 8.86 5.32 9.99
CA GLY A 214 7.64 6.08 10.27
C GLY A 214 7.97 7.56 10.48
N ASP A 215 7.11 8.28 11.19
CA ASP A 215 7.38 9.69 11.50
C ASP A 215 8.59 9.85 12.43
N ILE A 216 9.58 10.63 11.97
CA ILE A 216 10.76 11.02 12.73
C ILE A 216 11.05 12.51 12.52
N ASP A 217 11.75 13.13 13.47
CA ASP A 217 12.18 14.53 13.35
C ASP A 217 13.14 14.71 12.16
N PRO A 218 12.84 15.59 11.18
CA PRO A 218 13.77 15.91 10.09
C PRO A 218 15.14 16.40 10.58
N GLY A 219 15.19 17.04 11.76
CA GLY A 219 16.44 17.47 12.40
C GLY A 219 17.39 16.31 12.71
N MET A 220 16.85 15.10 12.96
CA MET A 220 17.66 13.89 13.16
C MET A 220 18.40 13.49 11.89
N LEU A 221 17.75 13.57 10.71
CA LEU A 221 18.40 13.23 9.43
C LEU A 221 19.56 14.18 9.15
N LEU A 222 19.36 15.48 9.41
CA LEU A 222 20.41 16.49 9.28
C LEU A 222 21.54 16.29 10.29
N TYR A 223 21.23 15.85 11.50
CA TYR A 223 22.22 15.50 12.51
C TYR A 223 23.09 14.32 12.04
N LEU A 224 22.50 13.22 11.58
CA LEU A 224 23.25 12.05 11.10
C LEU A 224 24.10 12.36 9.86
N LEU A 225 23.59 13.21 8.96
CA LEU A 225 24.36 13.67 7.80
C LEU A 225 25.64 14.41 8.21
N ARG A 226 25.55 15.30 9.21
CA ARG A 226 26.71 16.08 9.66
C ARG A 226 27.66 15.28 10.56
N GLU A 227 27.11 14.55 11.53
CA GLU A 227 27.90 13.92 12.60
C GLU A 227 28.35 12.51 12.26
N SER A 228 27.55 11.75 11.50
CA SER A 228 27.88 10.37 11.10
C SER A 228 28.39 10.27 9.67
N GLY A 229 28.45 11.38 8.94
CA GLY A 229 28.94 11.44 7.56
C GLY A 229 28.08 10.63 6.58
N LEU A 230 26.82 10.34 6.91
CA LEU A 230 25.92 9.62 6.02
C LEU A 230 25.57 10.50 4.82
N ASP A 231 25.68 9.92 3.63
CA ASP A 231 25.17 10.53 2.40
C ASP A 231 23.65 10.29 2.23
N ALA A 232 23.08 10.87 1.17
CA ALA A 232 21.66 10.74 0.88
C ALA A 232 21.21 9.28 0.64
N ALA A 233 22.07 8.45 0.05
CA ALA A 233 21.75 7.05 -0.24
C ALA A 233 21.75 6.20 1.04
N ALA A 234 22.73 6.44 1.92
CA ALA A 234 22.80 5.80 3.23
C ALA A 234 21.62 6.21 4.14
N LEU A 235 21.22 7.49 4.10
CA LEU A 235 20.02 7.95 4.81
C LEU A 235 18.74 7.34 4.24
N ALA A 236 18.61 7.22 2.92
CA ALA A 236 17.46 6.54 2.32
C ALA A 236 17.40 5.07 2.77
N THR A 237 18.53 4.37 2.76
CA THR A 237 18.64 2.98 3.26
C THR A 237 18.27 2.89 4.74
N LEU A 238 18.74 3.83 5.56
CA LEU A 238 18.38 3.90 6.97
C LEU A 238 16.87 4.05 7.14
N VAL A 239 16.25 4.99 6.42
CA VAL A 239 14.82 5.32 6.53
C VAL A 239 13.93 4.18 6.03
N ASP A 240 14.32 3.48 4.96
CA ASP A 240 13.46 2.51 4.27
C ASP A 240 13.71 1.04 4.66
N HIS A 241 14.95 0.68 5.02
CA HIS A 241 15.38 -0.71 5.13
C HIS A 241 16.08 -1.09 6.44
N ALA A 242 16.68 -0.14 7.17
CA ALA A 242 17.47 -0.45 8.37
C ALA A 242 16.89 0.12 9.67
N SER A 243 15.63 0.52 9.67
CA SER A 243 14.94 1.09 10.84
C SER A 243 13.72 0.27 11.22
N GLY A 244 12.66 0.91 11.74
CA GLY A 244 11.43 0.24 12.11
C GLY A 244 11.61 -0.74 13.26
N MET A 245 10.74 -1.74 13.30
CA MET A 245 10.84 -2.82 14.30
C MET A 245 12.16 -3.57 14.19
N ALA A 246 12.65 -3.83 12.98
CA ALA A 246 13.93 -4.52 12.74
C ALA A 246 15.12 -3.77 13.36
N GLY A 247 15.19 -2.45 13.14
CA GLY A 247 16.26 -1.61 13.67
C GLY A 247 16.22 -1.50 15.20
N VAL A 248 15.02 -1.36 15.79
CA VAL A 248 14.87 -1.27 17.26
C VAL A 248 15.15 -2.61 17.93
N SER A 249 14.66 -3.71 17.36
CA SER A 249 14.84 -5.04 17.95
C SER A 249 16.25 -5.57 17.74
N GLY A 250 16.97 -5.09 16.71
CA GLY A 250 18.23 -5.66 16.22
C GLY A 250 18.08 -7.09 15.71
N LEU A 251 16.89 -7.50 15.28
CA LEU A 251 16.54 -8.90 14.97
C LEU A 251 15.77 -9.06 13.67
N SER A 252 14.51 -8.59 13.62
CA SER A 252 13.62 -8.82 12.48
C SER A 252 12.49 -7.78 12.45
N GLY A 253 11.99 -7.49 11.25
CA GLY A 253 10.75 -6.73 11.08
C GLY A 253 9.48 -7.59 11.16
N ASP A 254 9.62 -8.92 11.23
CA ASP A 254 8.48 -9.85 11.33
C ASP A 254 7.96 -9.93 12.77
N MET A 255 6.70 -9.52 12.96
CA MET A 255 6.02 -9.53 14.25
C MET A 255 6.05 -10.91 14.93
N ARG A 256 5.93 -12.01 14.17
CA ARG A 256 5.94 -13.37 14.73
C ARG A 256 7.29 -13.72 15.34
N VAL A 257 8.37 -13.30 14.68
CA VAL A 257 9.75 -13.50 15.17
C VAL A 257 9.97 -12.70 16.44
N LEU A 258 9.50 -11.45 16.50
CA LEU A 258 9.64 -10.59 17.68
C LEU A 258 8.87 -11.14 18.89
N ARG A 259 7.62 -11.56 18.70
CA ARG A 259 6.79 -12.19 19.74
C ARG A 259 7.44 -13.46 20.29
N ALA A 260 8.02 -14.28 19.42
CA ALA A 260 8.71 -15.51 19.82
C ALA A 260 10.04 -15.25 20.53
N ALA A 261 10.77 -14.19 20.17
CA ALA A 261 12.06 -13.86 20.78
C ALA A 261 11.92 -13.37 22.23
N ALA A 262 10.84 -12.65 22.55
CA ALA A 262 10.50 -12.18 23.90
C ALA A 262 11.68 -11.49 24.63
N THR A 263 12.46 -10.69 23.90
CA THR A 263 13.58 -9.90 24.45
C THR A 263 13.13 -8.48 24.75
N ALA A 264 13.83 -7.76 25.63
CA ALA A 264 13.51 -6.37 25.95
C ALA A 264 13.49 -5.45 24.72
N HIS A 265 14.37 -5.67 23.74
CA HIS A 265 14.39 -4.90 22.49
C HIS A 265 13.25 -5.29 21.54
N ALA A 266 12.88 -6.58 21.47
CA ALA A 266 11.71 -7.01 20.72
C ALA A 266 10.42 -6.42 21.31
N ASP A 267 10.26 -6.48 22.63
CA ASP A 267 9.12 -5.89 23.33
C ASP A 267 9.05 -4.37 23.14
N LEU A 268 10.20 -3.69 23.16
CA LEU A 268 10.26 -2.26 22.87
C LEU A 268 9.81 -1.96 21.43
N ALA A 269 10.34 -2.70 20.44
CA ALA A 269 9.98 -2.53 19.03
C ALA A 269 8.47 -2.69 18.79
N ILE A 270 7.88 -3.75 19.35
CA ILE A 270 6.44 -4.02 19.27
C ILE A 270 5.65 -2.87 19.91
N ARG A 271 6.00 -2.47 21.14
CA ARG A 271 5.27 -1.40 21.84
C ARG A 271 5.40 -0.05 21.14
N MET A 272 6.53 0.22 20.49
CA MET A 272 6.71 1.40 19.65
C MET A 272 5.81 1.35 18.42
N PHE A 273 5.72 0.19 17.75
CA PHE A 273 4.80 -0.04 16.64
C PHE A 273 3.35 0.21 17.07
N GLU A 274 2.85 -0.49 18.10
CA GLU A 274 1.49 -0.36 18.64
C GLU A 274 1.16 1.09 19.03
N ARG A 275 2.10 1.76 19.71
CA ARG A 275 1.94 3.18 20.09
C ARG A 275 1.86 4.09 18.87
N SER A 276 2.67 3.86 17.85
CA SER A 276 2.64 4.66 16.63
C SER A 276 1.32 4.49 15.88
N VAL A 277 0.75 3.27 15.83
CA VAL A 277 -0.58 3.02 15.27
C VAL A 277 -1.65 3.79 16.04
N CYS A 278 -1.66 3.69 17.37
CA CYS A 278 -2.65 4.39 18.19
C CYS A 278 -2.58 5.92 18.00
N LYS A 279 -1.37 6.48 17.89
CA LYS A 279 -1.17 7.91 17.60
C LYS A 279 -1.76 8.30 16.24
N GLN A 280 -1.51 7.53 15.20
CA GLN A 280 -2.01 7.83 13.85
C GLN A 280 -3.53 7.64 13.77
N VAL A 281 -4.10 6.63 14.42
CA VAL A 281 -5.56 6.49 14.55
C VAL A 281 -6.16 7.69 15.28
N ALA A 282 -5.59 8.12 16.39
CA ALA A 282 -6.06 9.32 17.11
C ALA A 282 -6.00 10.59 16.23
N ALA A 283 -4.97 10.72 15.39
CA ALA A 283 -4.88 11.81 14.42
C ALA A 283 -6.01 11.75 13.38
N MET A 284 -6.28 10.57 12.80
CA MET A 284 -7.38 10.39 11.86
C MET A 284 -8.75 10.67 12.49
N ILE A 285 -8.96 10.25 13.75
CA ILE A 285 -10.14 10.58 14.54
C ILE A 285 -10.29 12.11 14.68
N ALA A 286 -9.20 12.83 14.93
CA ALA A 286 -9.23 14.28 15.00
C ALA A 286 -9.61 14.92 13.65
N SER A 287 -9.06 14.43 12.54
CA SER A 287 -9.39 14.90 11.18
C SER A 287 -10.86 14.66 10.81
N LEU A 288 -11.47 13.59 11.32
CA LEU A 288 -12.88 13.24 11.10
C LEU A 288 -13.86 13.91 12.08
N GLY A 289 -13.36 14.54 13.15
CA GLY A 289 -14.21 15.02 14.25
C GLY A 289 -14.82 13.89 15.10
N GLY A 290 -14.15 12.73 15.15
CA GLY A 290 -14.53 11.51 15.85
C GLY A 290 -14.47 10.29 14.93
N ALA A 291 -14.80 9.10 15.42
CA ALA A 291 -14.87 7.88 14.61
C ALA A 291 -15.94 6.94 15.11
N ASP A 292 -16.60 6.25 14.18
CA ASP A 292 -17.63 5.28 14.45
C ASP A 292 -17.07 3.85 14.36
N MET A 293 -16.14 3.62 13.42
CA MET A 293 -15.47 2.34 13.23
C MET A 293 -13.99 2.49 12.92
N LEU A 294 -13.19 1.57 13.44
CA LEU A 294 -11.82 1.28 13.03
C LEU A 294 -11.78 -0.12 12.40
N VAL A 295 -11.29 -0.22 11.17
CA VAL A 295 -10.96 -1.50 10.53
C VAL A 295 -9.46 -1.75 10.67
N LEU A 296 -9.09 -2.89 11.25
CA LEU A 296 -7.74 -3.44 11.19
C LEU A 296 -7.66 -4.41 10.01
N THR A 297 -6.70 -4.19 9.12
CA THR A 297 -6.47 -5.02 7.93
C THR A 297 -4.97 -5.20 7.69
N GLY A 298 -4.58 -5.98 6.68
CA GLY A 298 -3.19 -6.28 6.36
C GLY A 298 -2.61 -7.38 7.25
N GLY A 299 -1.42 -7.88 6.87
CA GLY A 299 -0.85 -9.09 7.46
C GLY A 299 -0.73 -9.10 8.99
N ILE A 300 -0.36 -7.98 9.62
CA ILE A 300 -0.31 -7.85 11.09
C ILE A 300 -1.72 -7.62 11.64
N GLY A 301 -2.50 -6.71 11.04
CA GLY A 301 -3.82 -6.32 11.53
C GLY A 301 -4.84 -7.46 11.54
N GLU A 302 -4.70 -8.38 10.59
CA GLU A 302 -5.55 -9.57 10.45
C GLU A 302 -5.13 -10.72 11.37
N ASN A 303 -3.82 -10.88 11.63
CA ASN A 303 -3.29 -12.13 12.18
C ASN A 303 -2.65 -12.00 13.58
N ASP A 304 -2.24 -10.80 14.02
CA ASP A 304 -1.64 -10.61 15.35
C ASP A 304 -2.67 -10.12 16.39
N ALA A 305 -3.40 -11.06 16.99
CA ALA A 305 -4.41 -10.78 18.00
C ALA A 305 -3.88 -9.94 19.18
N ALA A 306 -2.61 -10.11 19.55
CA ALA A 306 -1.96 -9.34 20.62
C ALA A 306 -1.85 -7.84 20.27
N THR A 307 -1.39 -7.51 19.06
CA THR A 307 -1.40 -6.14 18.53
C THR A 307 -2.82 -5.59 18.49
N GLY A 308 -3.80 -6.37 18.00
CA GLY A 308 -5.20 -5.94 17.97
C GLY A 308 -5.76 -5.60 19.36
N GLN A 309 -5.42 -6.40 20.37
CA GLN A 309 -5.79 -6.14 21.77
C GLN A 309 -5.10 -4.89 22.33
N ALA A 310 -3.81 -4.70 22.06
CA ALA A 310 -3.06 -3.52 22.48
C ALA A 310 -3.62 -2.23 21.88
N ILE A 311 -3.97 -2.25 20.58
CA ILE A 311 -4.62 -1.12 19.90
C ILE A 311 -6.00 -0.84 20.51
N ARG A 312 -6.82 -1.88 20.75
CA ARG A 312 -8.13 -1.71 21.39
C ARG A 312 -8.01 -1.08 22.77
N ALA A 313 -7.03 -1.52 23.58
CA ALA A 313 -6.76 -0.94 24.89
C ALA A 313 -6.28 0.53 24.78
N GLY A 314 -5.38 0.81 23.83
CA GLY A 314 -4.86 2.15 23.58
C GLY A 314 -5.89 3.17 23.08
N LEU A 315 -7.00 2.69 22.51
CA LEU A 315 -8.10 3.50 21.98
C LEU A 315 -9.37 3.43 22.83
N ALA A 316 -9.32 2.80 24.02
CA ALA A 316 -10.48 2.65 24.90
C ALA A 316 -11.09 3.98 25.40
N TRP A 317 -10.37 5.09 25.25
CA TRP A 317 -10.85 6.44 25.55
C TRP A 317 -11.83 6.99 24.48
N VAL A 318 -11.92 6.36 23.30
CA VAL A 318 -12.85 6.75 22.23
C VAL A 318 -14.21 6.10 22.49
N PRO A 319 -15.25 6.87 22.85
CA PRO A 319 -16.53 6.29 23.22
C PRO A 319 -17.22 5.66 22.01
N GLY A 320 -17.71 4.43 22.17
CA GLY A 320 -18.52 3.75 21.16
C GLY A 320 -17.78 3.31 19.90
N LEU A 321 -16.44 3.40 19.86
CA LEU A 321 -15.65 2.98 18.70
C LEU A 321 -15.79 1.47 18.46
N GLU A 322 -16.40 1.10 17.34
CA GLU A 322 -16.39 -0.27 16.87
C GLU A 322 -15.01 -0.59 16.26
N ILE A 323 -14.43 -1.75 16.60
CA ILE A 323 -13.18 -2.19 15.96
C ILE A 323 -13.43 -3.55 15.31
N ARG A 324 -13.29 -3.60 13.98
CA ARG A 324 -13.42 -4.80 13.14
C ARG A 324 -12.08 -5.21 12.57
N ILE A 325 -11.93 -6.52 12.34
CA ILE A 325 -10.81 -7.06 11.56
C ILE A 325 -11.39 -7.49 10.22
N MET A 326 -10.81 -7.02 9.11
CA MET A 326 -11.28 -7.34 7.76
C MET A 326 -10.10 -7.63 6.84
N PRO A 327 -10.17 -8.67 5.99
CA PRO A 327 -9.10 -8.98 5.06
C PRO A 327 -8.98 -7.96 3.93
N SER A 328 -7.75 -7.54 3.64
CA SER A 328 -7.45 -6.72 2.45
C SER A 328 -7.59 -7.59 1.20
N GLN A 329 -8.31 -7.10 0.17
CA GLN A 329 -8.50 -7.80 -1.10
C GLN A 329 -7.92 -7.01 -2.27
N GLU A 330 -6.68 -6.53 -2.14
CA GLU A 330 -5.99 -5.70 -3.16
C GLU A 330 -5.95 -6.33 -4.55
N ASP A 331 -5.62 -7.61 -4.66
CA ASP A 331 -5.48 -8.29 -5.95
C ASP A 331 -6.84 -8.39 -6.67
N ALA A 332 -7.91 -8.62 -5.90
CA ALA A 332 -9.27 -8.61 -6.42
C ALA A 332 -9.73 -7.19 -6.81
N GLN A 333 -9.31 -6.17 -6.05
CA GLN A 333 -9.57 -4.76 -6.36
C GLN A 333 -8.85 -4.32 -7.64
N ILE A 334 -7.61 -4.78 -7.86
CA ILE A 334 -6.87 -4.59 -9.12
C ILE A 334 -7.64 -5.22 -10.28
N ALA A 335 -8.15 -6.44 -10.10
CA ALA A 335 -8.93 -7.11 -11.14
C ALA A 335 -10.22 -6.36 -11.51
N LEU A 336 -10.92 -5.79 -10.52
CA LEU A 336 -12.10 -4.96 -10.75
C LEU A 336 -11.78 -3.70 -11.57
N HIS A 337 -10.75 -2.96 -11.19
CA HIS A 337 -10.32 -1.77 -11.94
C HIS A 337 -9.88 -2.11 -13.37
N ALA A 338 -9.15 -3.21 -13.53
CA ALA A 338 -8.70 -3.66 -14.85
C ALA A 338 -9.87 -4.11 -15.73
N ALA A 339 -10.88 -4.80 -15.19
CA ALA A 339 -12.10 -5.15 -15.94
C ALA A 339 -12.88 -3.90 -16.39
N ALA A 340 -12.96 -2.88 -15.53
CA ALA A 340 -13.74 -1.67 -15.79
C ALA A 340 -13.08 -0.72 -16.81
N LEU A 341 -11.76 -0.80 -16.99
CA LEU A 341 -10.96 0.15 -17.79
C LEU A 341 -10.33 -0.46 -19.05
N ALA A 342 -10.50 -1.76 -19.28
CA ALA A 342 -9.99 -2.46 -20.46
C ALA A 342 -10.81 -2.13 -21.72
#